data_AF-U6CZA7-F1
#
_entry.id   AF-U6CZA7-F1
#
_cell.length_a   1.000
_cell.length_b   1.000
_cell.length_c   1.000
_cell.angle_alpha   90.00
_cell.angle_beta   90.00
_cell.angle_gamma   90.00
#
_symmetry.space_group_name_H-M   'P 1'
#
loop_
_entity.id
_entity.type
_entity.pdbx_description
1 polymer ?
#
loop_
_entity_poly.entity_id
_entity_poly.type
_entity_poly.pdbx_seq_one_letter_code
_entity_poly.pdbx_strand_id
1 'polypeptide(L)'
;MASLLQSERVLYLVQGEKKVRAPLSQLYFCRYCSELRSLECVSHEVDSHYCPSCLENMPSAEAKLKKNRCANCFDCPGCMHTLSTRATSISTQLPDDPAKTTMKKAYYLACGFCRWTSRDVGMADKSVASGGWQEPENPHTQRMNKLIEYYQQLAQKEKVERDRKKLARRRNYMPLAFS
;
A
#
# COMPACT_ATOMS: atom_id res chain seq x y z
N MET A 1 5.45 27.54 6.28
CA MET A 1 5.88 28.96 6.16
C MET A 1 5.56 29.57 4.78
N ALA A 2 5.63 28.82 3.67
CA ALA A 2 5.33 29.37 2.34
C ALA A 2 3.91 29.96 2.19
N SER A 3 2.90 29.38 2.86
CA SER A 3 1.51 29.85 2.83
C SER A 3 1.29 31.21 3.52
N LEU A 4 2.14 31.59 4.47
CA LEU A 4 1.99 32.84 5.23
C LEU A 4 2.25 34.08 4.36
N LEU A 5 3.16 33.97 3.38
CA LEU A 5 3.61 35.08 2.54
C LEU A 5 2.84 35.19 1.21
N GLN A 6 1.75 34.42 1.04
CA GLN A 6 0.93 34.43 -0.19
C GLN A 6 1.76 34.21 -1.47
N SER A 7 2.63 33.19 -1.47
CA SER A 7 3.48 32.82 -2.61
C SER A 7 2.74 32.69 -3.94
N GLU A 8 1.45 32.35 -3.90
CA GLU A 8 0.57 32.17 -5.06
C GLU A 8 0.23 33.47 -5.82
N ARG A 9 0.62 34.65 -5.33
CA ARG A 9 0.31 35.94 -6.01
C ARG A 9 1.24 36.25 -7.17
N VAL A 10 2.52 35.91 -7.06
CA VAL A 10 3.53 36.17 -8.09
C VAL A 10 3.90 34.86 -8.76
N LEU A 11 3.50 34.73 -10.02
CA LEU A 11 3.62 33.50 -10.79
C LEU A 11 4.62 33.67 -11.93
N TYR A 12 5.36 32.60 -12.19
CA TYR A 12 6.30 32.51 -13.30
C TYR A 12 5.71 31.64 -14.40
N LEU A 13 5.95 32.01 -15.66
CA LEU A 13 5.50 31.26 -16.81
C LEU A 13 6.56 30.23 -17.19
N VAL A 14 6.17 28.95 -17.21
CA VAL A 14 6.99 27.87 -17.74
C VAL A 14 6.76 27.72 -19.25
N GLN A 15 7.85 27.66 -20.01
CA GLN A 15 7.82 27.45 -21.45
C GLN A 15 7.88 25.95 -21.76
N GLY A 16 7.03 25.50 -22.68
CA GLY A 16 6.89 24.10 -23.07
C GLY A 16 5.62 23.84 -23.88
N GLU A 17 5.30 22.57 -24.15
CA GLU A 17 4.06 22.18 -24.83
C GLU A 17 2.81 22.66 -24.06
N LYS A 18 2.87 22.59 -22.73
CA LYS A 18 1.85 23.13 -21.82
C LYS A 18 2.37 24.41 -21.16
N LYS A 19 1.63 25.50 -21.34
CA LYS A 19 1.91 26.77 -20.66
C LYS A 19 1.31 26.72 -19.25
N VAL A 20 2.16 26.66 -18.23
CA VAL A 20 1.77 26.63 -16.81
C VAL A 20 2.29 27.89 -16.12
N ARG A 21 1.45 28.50 -15.27
CA ARG A 21 1.85 29.58 -14.36
C ARG A 21 1.83 29.06 -12.93
N ALA A 22 2.97 29.08 -12.27
CA ALA A 22 3.11 28.58 -10.90
C ALA A 22 4.07 29.49 -10.10
N PRO A 23 3.96 29.53 -8.76
CA PRO A 23 4.87 30.30 -7.93
C PRO A 23 6.28 29.71 -7.97
N LEU A 24 7.29 30.56 -7.82
CA LEU A 24 8.70 30.13 -7.89
C LEU A 24 9.03 29.00 -6.90
N SER A 25 8.36 28.95 -5.74
CA SER A 25 8.54 27.92 -4.71
C SER A 25 8.09 26.52 -5.13
N GLN A 26 7.31 26.39 -6.20
CA GLN A 26 6.83 25.11 -6.74
C GLN A 26 7.51 24.75 -8.08
N LEU A 27 8.40 25.61 -8.59
CA LEU A 27 9.13 25.39 -9.84
C LEU A 27 10.51 24.80 -9.58
N TYR A 28 11.01 24.06 -10.57
CA TYR A 28 12.36 23.51 -10.58
C TYR A 28 13.18 24.17 -11.68
N PHE A 29 14.47 24.40 -11.42
CA PHE A 29 15.40 24.86 -12.43
C PHE A 29 16.15 23.69 -13.05
N CYS A 30 15.99 23.46 -14.35
CA CYS A 30 16.73 22.44 -15.06
C CYS A 30 18.12 22.96 -15.43
N ARG A 31 19.15 22.47 -14.75
CA ARG A 31 20.54 22.85 -15.02
C ARG A 31 21.03 22.44 -16.42
N TYR A 32 20.44 21.41 -17.03
CA TYR A 32 20.90 20.88 -18.32
C TYR A 32 20.48 21.77 -19.51
N CYS A 33 19.26 22.29 -19.49
CA CYS A 33 18.74 23.16 -20.55
C CYS A 33 18.62 24.64 -20.16
N SER A 34 18.93 24.98 -18.89
CA SER A 34 18.80 26.34 -18.33
C SER A 34 17.37 26.92 -18.41
N GLU A 35 16.35 26.06 -18.29
CA GLU A 35 14.94 26.45 -18.31
C GLU A 35 14.24 26.09 -16.99
N LEU A 36 13.22 26.87 -16.63
CA LEU A 36 12.31 26.54 -15.53
C LEU A 36 11.34 25.45 -15.96
N ARG A 37 11.07 24.49 -15.08
CA ARG A 37 10.10 23.41 -15.25
C ARG A 37 9.11 23.44 -14.09
N SER A 38 7.84 23.17 -14.38
CA SER A 38 6.83 22.99 -13.34
C SER A 38 6.76 21.53 -12.88
N LEU A 39 6.14 21.30 -11.73
CA LEU A 39 5.82 19.96 -11.22
C LEU A 39 4.98 19.14 -12.23
N GLU A 40 4.17 19.79 -13.06
CA GLU A 40 3.37 19.13 -14.10
C GLU A 40 4.17 18.79 -15.36
N CYS A 41 5.30 19.46 -15.58
CA CYS A 41 6.15 19.26 -16.75
C CYS A 41 7.22 18.17 -16.54
N VAL A 42 7.44 17.74 -15.30
CA VAL A 42 8.47 16.75 -14.94
C VAL A 42 7.84 15.38 -14.70
N SER A 43 8.63 14.33 -14.89
CA SER A 43 8.24 12.97 -14.51
C SER A 43 8.49 12.76 -13.00
N HIS A 44 7.55 12.08 -12.35
CA HIS A 44 7.68 11.69 -10.94
C HIS A 44 8.07 10.22 -10.85
N GLU A 45 9.09 9.95 -10.05
CA GLU A 45 9.57 8.59 -9.78
C GLU A 45 9.35 8.25 -8.31
N VAL A 46 9.20 6.95 -8.02
CA VAL A 46 9.05 6.46 -6.65
C VAL A 46 10.42 6.00 -6.15
N ASP A 47 10.95 6.69 -5.15
CA ASP A 47 12.26 6.39 -4.56
C ASP A 47 12.18 5.46 -3.34
N SER A 48 11.29 5.76 -2.39
CA SER A 48 11.14 4.98 -1.16
C SER A 48 9.70 4.93 -0.65
N HIS A 49 9.40 3.91 0.16
CA HIS A 49 8.13 3.78 0.87
C HIS A 49 8.38 3.93 2.37
N TYR A 50 7.54 4.67 3.08
CA TYR A 50 7.68 4.81 4.52
C TYR A 50 6.32 4.88 5.21
N CYS A 51 6.30 4.50 6.49
CA CYS A 51 5.11 4.68 7.33
C CYS A 51 5.11 6.08 7.96
N PRO A 52 4.03 6.87 7.84
CA PRO A 52 3.97 8.20 8.45
C PRO A 52 3.94 8.15 9.99
N SER A 53 3.56 7.02 10.58
CA SER A 53 3.40 6.88 12.03
C SER A 53 4.68 6.43 12.74
N CYS A 54 5.39 5.43 12.21
CA CYS A 54 6.65 4.95 12.80
C CYS A 54 7.92 5.44 12.08
N LEU A 55 7.77 6.13 10.93
CA LEU A 55 8.86 6.64 10.09
C LEU A 55 9.84 5.55 9.60
N GLU A 56 9.39 4.30 9.60
CA GLU A 56 10.17 3.17 9.11
C GLU A 56 10.13 3.14 7.57
N ASN A 57 11.32 3.03 6.96
CA ASN A 57 11.48 2.88 5.51
C ASN A 57 11.32 1.41 5.13
N MET A 58 10.47 1.13 4.14
CA MET A 58 10.14 -0.20 3.65
C MET A 58 10.69 -0.39 2.22
N PRO A 59 11.50 -1.44 1.98
CA PRO A 59 11.93 -1.79 0.63
C PRO A 59 10.75 -2.09 -0.31
N SER A 60 10.86 -1.77 -1.60
CA SER A 60 9.75 -1.93 -2.57
C SER A 60 9.23 -3.36 -2.71
N ALA A 61 10.09 -4.37 -2.58
CA ALA A 61 9.67 -5.77 -2.60
C ALA A 61 8.78 -6.13 -1.40
N GLU A 62 9.14 -5.63 -0.21
CA GLU A 62 8.37 -5.81 1.01
C GLU A 62 7.05 -5.03 0.97
N ALA A 63 7.08 -3.79 0.47
CA ALA A 63 5.89 -2.98 0.25
C ALA A 63 4.89 -3.71 -0.66
N LYS A 64 5.35 -4.29 -1.78
CA LYS A 64 4.51 -5.08 -2.68
C LYS A 64 3.89 -6.29 -1.97
N LEU A 65 4.67 -7.04 -1.18
CA LEU A 65 4.19 -8.21 -0.44
C LEU A 65 3.15 -7.83 0.62
N LYS A 66 3.40 -6.76 1.38
CA LYS A 66 2.52 -6.24 2.43
C LYS A 66 1.41 -5.32 1.90
N LYS A 67 1.22 -5.25 0.58
CA LYS A 67 0.19 -4.42 -0.08
C LYS A 67 0.28 -2.94 0.31
N ASN A 68 1.50 -2.40 0.38
CA ASN A 68 1.84 -1.02 0.75
C ASN A 68 1.34 -0.62 2.15
N ARG A 69 1.37 -1.56 3.12
CA ARG A 69 0.98 -1.32 4.51
C ARG A 69 2.10 -1.61 5.49
N CYS A 70 2.14 -0.83 6.57
CA CYS A 70 2.94 -1.15 7.74
C CYS A 70 2.31 -2.31 8.51
N ALA A 71 3.13 -3.22 9.03
CA ALA A 71 2.64 -4.35 9.85
C ALA A 71 2.39 -3.99 11.32
N ASN A 72 2.96 -2.87 11.78
CA ASN A 72 2.96 -2.47 13.19
C ASN A 72 1.98 -1.33 13.50
N CYS A 73 1.65 -0.51 12.51
CA CYS A 73 0.76 0.64 12.67
C CYS A 73 -0.60 0.34 12.05
N PHE A 74 -1.67 0.73 12.75
CA PHE A 74 -3.05 0.50 12.35
C PHE A 74 -3.82 1.82 12.37
N ASP A 75 -4.75 2.00 11.46
CA ASP A 75 -5.61 3.18 11.43
C ASP A 75 -7.01 2.86 11.95
N CYS A 76 -7.60 3.80 12.66
CA CYS A 76 -8.92 3.64 13.25
C CYS A 76 -9.99 3.57 12.14
N PRO A 77 -10.85 2.54 12.11
CA PRO A 77 -11.87 2.41 11.08
C PRO A 77 -12.95 3.51 11.13
N GLY A 78 -13.11 4.19 12.28
CA GLY A 78 -14.13 5.23 12.44
C GLY A 78 -13.68 6.65 12.07
N CYS A 79 -12.39 6.98 12.22
CA CYS A 79 -11.89 8.36 12.02
C CYS A 79 -10.55 8.46 11.27
N MET A 80 -9.99 7.33 10.81
CA MET A 80 -8.72 7.25 10.08
C MET A 80 -7.49 7.78 10.82
N HIS A 81 -7.60 8.02 12.14
CA HIS A 81 -6.46 8.37 12.98
C HIS A 81 -5.68 7.11 13.37
N THR A 82 -4.35 7.20 13.42
CA THR A 82 -3.49 6.09 13.83
C THR A 82 -3.83 5.62 15.26
N LEU A 83 -4.00 4.31 15.41
CA LEU A 83 -4.30 3.64 16.67
C LEU A 83 -3.04 3.50 17.52
N SER A 84 -3.26 3.46 18.84
CA SER A 84 -2.22 3.22 19.84
C SER A 84 -2.49 1.91 20.58
N THR A 85 -1.44 1.13 20.83
CA THR A 85 -1.52 -0.06 21.68
C THR A 85 -1.53 0.34 23.14
N ARG A 86 -2.57 -0.05 23.89
CA ARG A 86 -2.70 0.18 25.33
C ARG A 86 -2.62 -1.14 26.08
N ALA A 87 -2.03 -1.12 27.27
CA ALA A 87 -1.90 -2.28 28.13
C ALA A 87 -2.88 -2.21 29.31
N THR A 88 -3.43 -3.36 29.68
CA THR A 88 -4.20 -3.58 30.91
C THR A 88 -3.71 -4.85 31.59
N SER A 89 -3.65 -4.85 32.91
CA SER A 89 -3.36 -6.04 33.71
C SER A 89 -4.63 -6.83 33.96
N ILE A 90 -4.67 -8.10 33.54
CA ILE A 90 -5.78 -9.01 33.80
C ILE A 90 -5.30 -10.07 34.80
N SER A 91 -6.03 -10.27 35.89
CA SER A 91 -5.80 -11.37 36.82
C SER A 91 -6.35 -12.66 36.22
N THR A 92 -5.49 -13.64 35.96
CA THR A 92 -5.90 -14.97 35.52
C THR A 92 -5.52 -15.99 36.60
N GLN A 93 -6.47 -16.83 37.00
CA GLN A 93 -6.21 -17.96 37.89
C GLN A 93 -5.35 -19.00 37.17
N LEU A 94 -4.37 -19.56 37.86
CA LEU A 94 -3.52 -20.61 37.33
C LEU A 94 -4.33 -21.92 37.17
N PRO A 95 -4.21 -22.64 36.03
CA PRO A 95 -4.89 -23.92 35.83
C PRO A 95 -4.52 -24.98 36.88
N ASP A 96 -3.29 -24.94 37.40
CA ASP A 96 -2.75 -25.90 38.37
C ASP A 96 -3.07 -25.55 39.84
N ASP A 97 -3.53 -24.33 40.15
CA ASP A 97 -3.70 -23.89 41.54
C ASP A 97 -4.68 -22.69 41.64
N PRO A 98 -5.98 -22.89 41.95
CA PRO A 98 -6.99 -21.83 41.95
C PRO A 98 -6.77 -20.76 43.03
N ALA A 99 -5.88 -20.99 43.99
CA ALA A 99 -5.49 -20.03 45.02
C ALA A 99 -4.41 -19.03 44.56
N LYS A 100 -3.69 -19.29 43.45
CA LYS A 100 -2.64 -18.42 42.94
C LYS A 100 -3.15 -17.62 41.75
N THR A 101 -3.30 -16.32 41.96
CA THR A 101 -3.67 -15.36 40.91
C THR A 101 -2.42 -14.81 40.25
N THR A 102 -2.27 -15.00 38.93
CA THR A 102 -1.18 -14.37 38.17
C THR A 102 -1.71 -13.17 37.39
N MET A 103 -1.03 -12.02 37.50
CA MET A 103 -1.31 -10.87 36.65
C MET A 103 -0.63 -11.05 35.29
N LYS A 104 -1.42 -11.08 34.22
CA LYS A 104 -0.91 -11.08 32.84
C LYS A 104 -1.17 -9.72 32.19
N LYS A 105 -0.20 -9.23 31.42
CA LYS A 105 -0.38 -8.04 30.58
C LYS A 105 -1.18 -8.42 29.35
N ALA A 106 -2.23 -7.66 29.09
CA ALA A 106 -3.08 -7.79 27.91
C ALA A 106 -3.08 -6.45 27.16
N TYR A 107 -3.02 -6.52 25.83
CA TYR A 107 -2.91 -5.38 24.95
C TYR A 107 -4.14 -5.25 24.05
N TYR A 108 -4.67 -4.03 23.93
CA TYR A 108 -5.78 -3.68 23.04
C TYR A 108 -5.45 -2.41 22.24
N LEU A 109 -6.10 -2.22 21.09
CA LEU A 109 -5.92 -1.02 20.26
C LEU A 109 -6.96 0.03 20.64
N ALA A 110 -6.53 1.29 20.72
CA ALA A 110 -7.40 2.41 21.05
C ALA A 110 -7.07 3.66 20.24
N CYS A 111 -8.12 4.36 19.82
CA CYS A 111 -8.02 5.66 19.15
C CYS A 111 -8.01 6.80 20.18
N GLY A 112 -7.01 7.69 20.09
CA GLY A 112 -6.95 8.90 20.92
C GLY A 112 -8.00 9.95 20.58
N PHE A 113 -8.51 9.95 19.34
CA PHE A 113 -9.43 10.97 18.81
C PHE A 113 -10.90 10.64 19.13
N CYS A 114 -11.41 9.50 18.62
CA CYS A 114 -12.82 9.14 18.75
C CYS A 114 -13.13 8.13 19.87
N ARG A 115 -12.13 7.75 20.67
CA ARG A 115 -12.26 6.75 21.78
C ARG A 115 -12.65 5.34 21.36
N TRP A 116 -12.71 5.04 20.06
CA TRP A 116 -12.90 3.68 19.56
C TRP A 116 -11.84 2.72 20.10
N THR A 117 -12.26 1.49 20.45
CA THR A 117 -11.37 0.43 20.90
C THR A 117 -11.57 -0.86 20.11
N SER A 118 -10.53 -1.70 20.04
CA SER A 118 -10.64 -3.04 19.42
C SER A 118 -11.65 -3.95 20.12
N ARG A 119 -11.99 -3.64 21.38
CA ARG A 119 -13.00 -4.38 22.15
C ARG A 119 -14.42 -4.07 21.68
N ASP A 120 -14.66 -2.89 21.10
CA ASP A 120 -15.98 -2.48 20.59
C ASP A 120 -16.45 -3.40 19.45
N VAL A 121 -15.50 -4.01 18.73
CA VAL A 121 -15.73 -4.98 17.64
C VAL A 121 -15.46 -6.42 18.08
N GLY A 122 -15.25 -6.67 19.38
CA GLY A 122 -15.06 -8.00 19.95
C GLY A 122 -13.70 -8.65 19.64
N MET A 123 -12.67 -7.87 19.26
CA MET A 123 -11.32 -8.44 19.09
C MET A 123 -10.70 -8.72 20.46
N ALA A 124 -10.28 -9.97 20.67
CA ALA A 124 -9.62 -10.38 21.90
C ALA A 124 -8.26 -9.70 22.07
N ASP A 125 -8.00 -9.26 23.31
CA ASP A 125 -6.72 -8.70 23.71
C ASP A 125 -5.56 -9.69 23.46
N LYS A 126 -4.39 -9.16 23.11
CA LYS A 126 -3.18 -9.94 22.84
C LYS A 126 -2.25 -9.95 24.05
N SER A 127 -1.50 -11.04 24.23
CA SER A 127 -0.47 -11.16 25.27
C SER A 127 0.84 -10.44 24.91
N VAL A 128 1.04 -10.12 23.62
CA VAL A 128 2.21 -9.40 23.09
C VAL A 128 1.74 -8.09 22.46
N ALA A 129 2.52 -7.02 22.66
CA ALA A 129 2.18 -5.67 22.19
C ALA A 129 2.14 -5.54 20.66
N SER A 130 3.04 -6.25 19.96
CA SER A 130 3.22 -6.19 18.50
C SER A 130 3.25 -7.59 17.89
N GLY A 131 2.85 -7.72 16.62
CA GLY A 131 2.89 -8.98 15.86
C GLY A 131 1.73 -9.96 16.09
N GLY A 132 0.94 -9.79 17.16
CA GLY A 132 -0.26 -10.61 17.43
C GLY A 132 -1.54 -10.13 16.74
N TRP A 133 -1.50 -8.96 16.10
CA TRP A 133 -2.63 -8.36 15.38
C TRP A 133 -2.60 -8.85 13.94
N GLN A 134 -3.57 -9.71 13.58
CA GLN A 134 -3.67 -10.30 12.24
C GLN A 134 -5.01 -9.93 11.60
N GLU A 135 -4.96 -9.58 10.32
CA GLU A 135 -6.17 -9.39 9.51
C GLU A 135 -6.73 -10.78 9.11
N PRO A 136 -8.06 -10.98 9.17
CA PRO A 136 -8.68 -12.18 8.63
C PRO A 136 -8.37 -12.38 7.15
N GLU A 137 -8.16 -13.63 6.74
CA GLU A 137 -7.99 -13.95 5.33
C GLU A 137 -9.29 -13.67 4.55
N ASN A 138 -9.15 -13.26 3.28
CA ASN A 138 -10.30 -13.02 2.44
C ASN A 138 -11.00 -14.36 2.13
N PRO A 139 -12.32 -14.50 2.43
CA PRO A 139 -13.07 -15.74 2.21
C PRO A 139 -13.03 -16.27 0.77
N HIS A 140 -12.84 -15.38 -0.22
CA HIS A 140 -12.86 -15.72 -1.63
C HIS A 140 -11.46 -15.94 -2.24
N THR A 141 -10.40 -15.98 -1.43
CA THR A 141 -9.02 -16.14 -1.92
C THR A 141 -8.86 -17.42 -2.77
N GLN A 142 -9.39 -18.55 -2.32
CA GLN A 142 -9.29 -19.81 -3.06
C GLN A 142 -10.01 -19.76 -4.41
N ARG A 143 -11.19 -19.14 -4.47
CA ARG A 143 -11.96 -18.98 -5.71
C ARG A 143 -11.20 -18.10 -6.70
N MET A 144 -10.60 -17.01 -6.21
CA MET A 144 -9.81 -16.11 -7.04
C MET A 144 -8.63 -16.83 -7.70
N ASN A 145 -7.88 -17.64 -6.93
CA ASN A 145 -6.74 -18.39 -7.45
C ASN A 145 -7.16 -19.37 -8.56
N LYS A 146 -8.26 -20.11 -8.36
CA LYS A 146 -8.80 -21.03 -9.39
C LYS A 146 -9.17 -20.32 -10.69
N LEU A 147 -9.77 -19.12 -10.59
CA LEU A 147 -10.12 -18.32 -11.77
C LEU A 147 -8.87 -17.83 -12.49
N ILE A 148 -7.87 -17.36 -11.75
CA ILE A 148 -6.59 -16.91 -12.31
C ILE A 148 -5.93 -18.05 -13.09
N GLU A 149 -5.82 -19.24 -12.50
CA GLU A 149 -5.22 -20.42 -13.14
C GLU A 149 -5.97 -20.81 -14.42
N TYR A 150 -7.31 -20.83 -14.38
CA TYR A 150 -8.13 -21.14 -15.55
C TYR A 150 -7.90 -20.14 -16.70
N TYR A 151 -7.93 -18.83 -16.41
CA TYR A 151 -7.72 -17.81 -17.43
C TYR A 151 -6.26 -17.75 -17.92
N GLN A 152 -5.28 -18.06 -17.08
CA GLN A 152 -3.89 -18.21 -17.52
C GLN A 152 -3.74 -19.34 -18.53
N GLN A 153 -4.39 -20.49 -18.31
CA GLN A 153 -4.38 -21.59 -19.27
C GLN A 153 -5.05 -21.20 -20.59
N LEU A 154 -6.19 -20.49 -20.53
CA LEU A 154 -6.90 -20.01 -21.71
C LEU A 154 -6.05 -19.01 -22.51
N ALA A 155 -5.45 -18.03 -21.83
CA ALA A 155 -4.56 -17.05 -22.44
C ALA A 155 -3.33 -17.71 -23.09
N GLN A 156 -2.79 -18.76 -22.49
CA GLN A 156 -1.67 -19.51 -23.06
C GLN A 156 -2.06 -20.22 -24.36
N LYS A 157 -3.24 -20.86 -24.40
CA LYS A 157 -3.77 -21.47 -25.64
C LYS A 157 -3.99 -20.43 -26.73
N GLU A 158 -4.59 -19.30 -26.37
CA GLU A 158 -4.82 -18.21 -27.32
C GLU A 158 -3.51 -17.62 -27.85
N LYS A 159 -2.50 -17.46 -27.00
CA LYS A 159 -1.16 -16.99 -27.39
C LYS A 159 -0.51 -17.92 -28.41
N VAL A 160 -0.52 -19.24 -28.15
CA VAL A 160 0.04 -20.24 -29.08
C VAL A 160 -0.69 -20.21 -30.42
N GLU A 161 -2.02 -20.15 -30.42
CA GLU A 161 -2.81 -20.05 -31.65
C GLU A 161 -2.52 -18.76 -32.42
N ARG A 162 -2.40 -17.63 -31.71
CA ARG A 162 -2.08 -16.33 -32.30
C ARG A 162 -0.70 -16.32 -32.93
N ASP A 163 0.30 -16.89 -32.25
CA ASP A 163 1.66 -16.95 -32.76
C ASP A 163 1.78 -17.93 -33.94
N ARG A 164 1.07 -19.06 -33.90
CA ARG A 164 0.92 -19.98 -35.04
C ARG A 164 0.32 -19.27 -36.26
N LYS A 165 -0.79 -18.54 -36.08
CA LYS A 165 -1.43 -17.76 -37.16
C LYS A 165 -0.53 -16.65 -37.70
N LYS A 166 0.21 -15.95 -36.83
CA LYS A 166 1.20 -14.94 -37.24
C LYS A 166 2.32 -15.55 -38.08
N LEU A 167 2.87 -16.69 -37.68
CA LEU A 167 3.90 -17.42 -38.43
C LEU A 167 3.37 -17.90 -39.78
N ALA A 168 2.17 -18.46 -39.82
CA ALA A 168 1.53 -18.89 -41.06
C ALA A 168 1.30 -17.72 -42.03
N ARG A 169 0.82 -16.55 -41.55
CA ARG A 169 0.66 -15.34 -42.37
C ARG A 169 1.97 -14.76 -42.88
N ARG A 170 3.07 -14.92 -42.15
CA ARG A 170 4.42 -14.47 -42.57
C ARG A 170 5.04 -15.39 -43.62
N ARG A 171 4.60 -16.65 -43.72
CA ARG A 171 5.02 -17.57 -44.78
C ARG A 171 4.10 -17.37 -45.98
N ASN A 172 4.64 -16.92 -47.12
CA ASN A 172 3.88 -16.65 -48.36
C ASN A 172 3.32 -17.90 -49.08
N TYR A 173 3.31 -19.07 -48.43
CA TYR A 173 2.77 -20.31 -49.00
C TYR A 173 1.47 -20.68 -48.28
N MET A 174 0.46 -21.15 -49.03
CA MET A 174 -0.75 -21.77 -48.48
C MET A 174 -0.36 -22.82 -47.42
N PRO A 175 -1.15 -23.01 -46.33
CA PRO A 175 -0.80 -23.93 -45.26
C PRO A 175 -0.65 -25.36 -45.80
N LEU A 176 0.59 -25.79 -46.06
CA LEU A 176 0.92 -27.16 -46.42
C LEU A 176 0.92 -27.99 -45.14
N ALA A 177 -0.03 -28.92 -45.03
CA ALA A 177 0.01 -29.95 -43.99
C ALA A 177 1.16 -30.91 -44.35
N PHE A 178 2.29 -30.78 -43.67
CA PHE A 178 3.34 -31.79 -43.74
C PHE A 178 2.90 -32.98 -42.87
N SER A 179 2.57 -34.08 -43.55
CA SER A 179 2.20 -35.39 -42.99
C SER A 179 3.36 -36.08 -42.30
#